data_AF-A0A0B8QCU3-F1
#
_entry.id   AF-A0A0B8QCU3-F1
#
_cell.length_a   1.000
_cell.length_b   1.000
_cell.length_c   1.000
_cell.angle_alpha   90.00
_cell.angle_beta   90.00
_cell.angle_gamma   90.00
#
_symmetry.space_group_name_H-M   'P 1'
#
loop_
_entity.id
_entity.type
_entity.pdbx_description
1 polymer ?
#
loop_
_entity_poly.entity_id
_entity_poly.type
_entity_poly.pdbx_seq_one_letter_code
_entity_poly.pdbx_strand_id
1 'polypeptide(L)' 'MELRPYSEEQREAFISLNTCPINRKNMNGPHTIESASKLFDKILAPSNTLLSRAIYQDEVYLDISLP' A
#
# COMPACT_ATOMS: atom_id res chain seq x y z
N MET A 1 -7.75 0.83 16.85
CA MET A 1 -7.68 0.68 15.38
C MET A 1 -8.30 1.91 14.77
N GLU A 2 -7.50 2.76 14.13
CA GLU A 2 -7.92 4.03 13.54
C GLU A 2 -7.67 4.00 12.03
N LEU A 3 -8.52 4.63 11.22
CA LEU A 3 -8.34 4.74 9.77
C LEU A 3 -7.76 6.10 9.39
N ARG A 4 -6.50 6.11 8.95
CA ARG A 4 -5.78 7.33 8.56
C ARG A 4 -5.58 7.41 7.04
N PRO A 5 -5.44 8.62 6.47
CA PRO A 5 -4.95 8.75 5.11
C PRO A 5 -3.60 8.05 4.95
N TYR A 6 -3.31 7.56 3.75
CA TYR A 6 -2.00 6.99 3.47
C TYR A 6 -0.91 8.06 3.52
N SER A 7 0.24 7.73 4.10
CA SER A 7 1.43 8.59 4.10
C SER A 7 2.24 8.44 2.79
N GLU A 8 3.18 9.36 2.56
CA GLU A 8 4.10 9.24 1.42
C GLU A 8 4.99 7.99 1.54
N GLU A 9 5.43 7.64 2.75
CA GLU A 9 6.19 6.40 3.00
C GLU A 9 5.40 5.16 2.58
N GLN A 10 4.10 5.13 2.82
CA GLN A 10 3.23 4.03 2.38
C GLN A 10 3.05 4.00 0.86
N ARG A 11 3.05 5.16 0.19
CA ARG A 11 3.07 5.25 -1.28
C ARG A 11 4.37 4.72 -1.85
N GLU A 12 5.51 5.09 -1.28
CA GLU A 12 6.83 4.58 -1.68
C GLU A 12 6.93 3.07 -1.50
N ALA A 13 6.48 2.55 -0.35
CA ALA A 13 6.42 1.12 -0.09
C ALA A 13 5.53 0.39 -1.10
N PHE A 14 4.34 0.95 -1.41
CA PHE A 14 3.46 0.40 -2.43
C PHE A 14 4.14 0.33 -3.80
N ILE A 15 4.78 1.41 -4.25
CA ILE A 15 5.47 1.46 -5.54
C ILE A 15 6.62 0.45 -5.58
N SER A 16 7.43 0.38 -4.52
CA SER A 16 8.54 -0.57 -4.41
C SER A 16 8.06 -2.02 -4.53
N LEU A 17 7.01 -2.39 -3.79
CA LEU A 17 6.42 -3.73 -3.84
C LEU A 17 5.84 -4.09 -5.21
N ASN A 18 5.17 -3.13 -5.87
CA ASN A 18 4.53 -3.35 -7.17
C ASN A 18 5.54 -3.39 -8.33
N THR A 19 6.71 -2.79 -8.17
CA THR A 19 7.77 -2.77 -9.20
C THR A 19 8.83 -3.85 -9.01
N CYS A 20 8.91 -4.44 -7.81
CA CYS A 20 9.85 -5.49 -7.45
C CYS A 20 9.75 -6.70 -8.40
N PRO A 21 10.84 -7.08 -9.11
CA PRO A 21 10.85 -8.21 -10.03
C PRO A 21 10.45 -9.55 -9.36
N ILE A 22 10.81 -9.73 -8.09
CA ILE A 22 10.52 -10.96 -7.32
C ILE A 22 9.01 -11.09 -7.06
N ASN A 23 8.32 -9.97 -6.81
CA ASN A 23 6.89 -9.95 -6.52
C ASN A 23 6.02 -9.99 -7.78
N ARG A 24 6.57 -9.80 -9.00
CA ARG A 24 5.80 -9.76 -10.25
C ARG A 24 4.85 -10.94 -10.46
N LYS A 25 5.27 -12.15 -10.04
CA LYS A 25 4.45 -13.38 -10.16
C LYS A 25 3.20 -13.38 -9.28
N ASN A 26 3.20 -12.60 -8.20
CA ASN A 26 2.12 -12.50 -7.22
C ASN A 26 1.28 -11.23 -7.39
N MET A 27 1.66 -10.36 -8.33
CA MET A 27 0.97 -9.11 -8.64
C MET A 27 0.04 -9.30 -9.84
N ASN A 28 -0.90 -8.36 -10.03
CA ASN A 28 -1.79 -8.28 -11.20
C ASN A 28 -1.06 -7.81 -12.48
N GLY A 29 0.14 -8.34 -12.72
CA GLY A 29 1.04 -7.95 -13.79
C GLY A 29 2.24 -7.10 -13.34
N PRO A 30 3.24 -6.92 -14.21
CA PRO A 30 4.41 -6.10 -13.91
C PRO A 30 4.05 -4.60 -13.95
N HIS A 31 4.34 -3.88 -12.87
CA HIS A 31 4.25 -2.42 -12.86
C HIS A 31 5.61 -1.76 -13.10
N THR A 32 5.58 -0.61 -13.75
CA THR A 32 6.66 0.38 -13.71
C THR A 32 6.40 1.34 -12.54
N ILE A 33 7.37 2.17 -12.17
CA ILE A 33 7.17 3.22 -11.16
C ILE A 33 5.96 4.09 -11.53
N GLU A 34 5.86 4.49 -12.79
CA GLU A 34 4.77 5.31 -13.30
C GLU A 34 3.42 4.59 -13.21
N SER A 35 3.33 3.32 -13.65
CA SER A 35 2.05 2.61 -13.63
C SER A 35 1.61 2.22 -12.21
N ALA A 36 2.56 1.94 -11.31
CA ALA A 36 2.28 1.74 -9.89
C ALA A 36 1.79 3.04 -9.23
N SER A 37 2.41 4.19 -9.53
CA SER A 37 1.94 5.50 -9.04
C SER A 37 0.52 5.78 -9.49
N LYS A 38 0.23 5.65 -10.79
CA LYS A 38 -1.13 5.87 -11.32
C LYS A 38 -2.16 4.93 -10.69
N LEU A 39 -1.76 3.69 -10.40
CA LEU A 39 -2.63 2.74 -9.71
C LEU A 39 -2.94 3.20 -8.28
N PHE A 40 -1.93 3.68 -7.55
CA PHE A 40 -2.12 4.22 -6.21
C PHE A 40 -3.07 5.43 -6.22
N ASP A 41 -2.87 6.37 -7.15
CA ASP A 41 -3.73 7.55 -7.30
C ASP A 41 -5.18 7.15 -7.61
N LYS A 42 -5.38 6.10 -8.42
CA LYS A 42 -6.71 5.54 -8.72
C LYS A 42 -7.36 4.89 -7.49
N ILE A 43 -6.58 4.22 -6.64
CA ILE A 43 -7.09 3.66 -5.38
C ILE A 43 -7.54 4.81 -4.46
N LEU A 44 -6.78 5.90 -4.40
CA LEU A 44 -7.10 7.10 -3.61
C LEU A 44 -8.11 8.04 -4.28
N ALA A 45 -8.69 7.67 -5.41
CA ALA A 45 -9.64 8.53 -6.12
C ALA A 45 -10.79 8.95 -5.19
N PRO A 46 -11.35 10.16 -5.33
CA PRO A 46 -12.43 10.65 -4.46
C PRO A 46 -13.65 9.72 -4.37
N SER A 47 -13.88 8.90 -5.40
CA SER A 47 -14.93 7.87 -5.39
C SER A 47 -14.70 6.72 -4.39
N ASN A 48 -13.47 6.57 -3.86
CA ASN A 48 -13.05 5.46 -2.98
C ASN A 48 -12.68 5.90 -1.55
N THR A 49 -12.90 7.18 -1.20
CA THR A 49 -12.35 7.88 -0.01
C THR A 49 -12.60 7.17 1.35
N LEU A 50 -13.66 6.37 1.47
CA LEU A 50 -13.98 5.62 2.69
C LEU A 50 -13.18 4.31 2.82
N LEU A 51 -12.87 3.66 1.70
CA LEU A 51 -12.23 2.34 1.66
C LEU A 51 -10.71 2.42 1.47
N SER A 52 -10.21 3.57 1.00
CA SER A 52 -8.80 3.80 0.71
C SER A 52 -8.08 4.48 1.90
N ARG A 53 -8.01 3.79 3.04
CA ARG A 53 -7.32 4.29 4.26
C ARG A 53 -6.37 3.25 4.84
N ALA A 54 -5.28 3.74 5.43
CA ALA A 54 -4.36 2.92 6.20
C ALA A 54 -4.96 2.60 7.57
N ILE A 55 -4.75 1.37 8.02
CA ILE A 55 -5.08 0.95 9.38
C ILE A 55 -3.91 1.34 10.29
N TYR A 56 -4.18 2.19 11.27
CA TYR A 56 -3.25 2.52 12.33
C TYR A 56 -3.62 1.73 13.59
N GLN A 57 -2.67 0.97 14.11
CA GLN A 57 -2.79 0.22 15.35
C GLN A 57 -1.53 0.49 16.17
N ASP A 58 -1.70 0.99 17.41
CA ASP A 58 -0.57 1.22 18.30
C ASP A 58 0.19 -0.09 18.54
N GLU A 59 1.53 -0.02 18.50
CA GLU A 59 2.42 -1.19 18.59
C GLU A 59 2.37 -1.94 19.93
N VAL A 60 1.52 -1.53 20.87
CA VAL A 60 1.40 -2.12 22.21
C VAL A 60 0.80 -3.55 22.19
N TYR A 61 0.40 -4.06 21.02
CA TYR A 61 -0.24 -5.39 20.89
C TYR A 61 0.31 -6.22 19.72
N LEU A 62 1.62 -6.22 19.48
CA LEU A 62 2.25 -7.19 18.58
C LEU A 62 3.22 -8.06 19.36
N ASP A 63 2.66 -8.91 20.23
CA ASP A 63 3.28 -10.17 20.65
C ASP A 63 3.19 -11.23 19.52
N ILE A 64 3.24 -10.77 18.26
CA ILE A 64 3.50 -11.64 17.13
C ILE A 64 4.96 -11.50 16.76
N SER A 65 5.72 -12.49 17.23
CA SER A 65 7.00 -12.86 16.65
C SER A 65 6.79 -13.06 15.14
N LEU A 66 7.36 -12.16 14.33
CA LEU A 66 7.54 -12.43 12.91
C LEU A 66 8.52 -13.62 12.79
N PRO A 67 8.24 -14.61 11.92
CA PRO A 67 9.13 -15.74 11.69
C PRO A 67 10.49 -15.33 11.12
#